data_AF-A0A1K2DBH0-F1
#
_entry.id   AF-A0A1K2DBH0-F1
#
_cell.length_a   1.000
_cell.length_b   1.000
_cell.length_c   1.000
_cell.angle_alpha   90.00
_cell.angle_beta   90.00
_cell.angle_gamma   90.00
#
_symmetry.space_group_name_H-M   'P 1'
#
loop_
_entity.id
_entity.type
_entity.pdbx_description
1 polymer ?
#
loop_
_entity_poly.entity_id
_entity_poly.type
_entity_poly.pdbx_seq_one_letter_code
_entity_poly.pdbx_strand_id
1 'polypeptide(L)'
;MFSGHGGVLTEEVGVLSGDLTVHTTWADDTAQVTVQYTGAIDWFTMSGSPVVCCSEEDSRRLHDAVVQAVRAGEAATVPVLPRSGPGKPAQHAPE
;
A
#
# COMPACT_ATOMS: atom_id res chain seq x y z
N MET A 1 19.00 -9.52 8.27
CA MET A 1 17.59 -9.98 8.31
C MET A 1 16.93 -9.21 9.44
N PHE A 2 16.04 -8.28 9.12
CA PHE A 2 15.35 -7.47 10.11
C PHE A 2 13.89 -7.92 10.11
N SER A 3 13.54 -8.84 11.00
CA SER A 3 12.14 -9.17 11.28
C SER A 3 11.59 -8.04 12.15
N GLY A 4 11.06 -7.01 11.50
CA GLY A 4 10.39 -5.91 12.18
C GLY A 4 9.23 -6.48 13.00
N HIS A 5 9.22 -6.21 14.30
CA HIS A 5 8.20 -6.65 15.25
C HIS A 5 6.92 -5.84 15.06
N GLY A 6 6.36 -5.93 13.86
CA GLY A 6 5.37 -4.96 13.50
C GLY A 6 4.48 -5.37 12.38
N GLY A 7 3.23 -5.55 12.75
CA GLY A 7 2.26 -6.18 11.89
C GLY A 7 1.59 -5.22 10.92
N VAL A 8 1.11 -5.76 9.81
CA VAL A 8 0.19 -5.14 8.85
C VAL A 8 -1.18 -5.73 9.08
N LEU A 9 -2.20 -4.88 9.26
CA LEU A 9 -3.58 -5.35 9.33
C LEU A 9 -4.09 -5.62 7.92
N THR A 10 -4.66 -6.80 7.73
CA THR A 10 -5.29 -7.27 6.49
C THR A 10 -6.72 -7.68 6.73
N GLU A 11 -7.55 -7.56 5.70
CA GLU A 11 -8.97 -7.88 5.78
C GLU A 11 -9.23 -9.38 5.96
N GLU A 12 -8.36 -10.23 5.40
CA GLU A 12 -8.58 -11.68 5.37
C GLU A 12 -8.05 -12.39 6.64
N VAL A 13 -6.78 -12.14 6.99
CA VAL A 13 -6.05 -12.88 8.03
C VAL A 13 -5.75 -12.04 9.27
N GLY A 14 -6.15 -10.77 9.28
CA GLY A 14 -5.88 -9.86 10.38
C GLY A 14 -4.43 -9.38 10.37
N VAL A 15 -3.76 -9.39 11.53
CA VAL A 15 -2.42 -8.82 11.68
C VAL A 15 -1.34 -9.80 11.19
N LEU A 16 -0.70 -9.47 10.07
CA LEU A 16 0.46 -10.17 9.51
C LEU A 16 1.75 -9.54 10.04
N SER A 17 2.66 -10.30 10.65
CA SER A 17 3.93 -9.76 11.18
C SER A 17 5.13 -10.48 10.59
N GLY A 18 6.23 -9.75 10.36
CA GLY A 18 7.49 -10.32 9.87
C GLY A 18 7.96 -9.67 8.56
N ASP A 19 8.60 -10.46 7.71
CA ASP A 19 9.10 -10.02 6.41
C ASP A 19 7.96 -10.10 5.38
N LEU A 20 7.47 -8.93 4.97
CA LEU A 20 6.34 -8.78 4.06
C LEU A 20 6.76 -7.97 2.83
N THR A 21 6.38 -8.45 1.66
CA THR A 21 6.46 -7.72 0.40
C THR A 21 5.17 -6.92 0.21
N VAL A 22 5.30 -5.61 -0.01
CA VAL A 22 4.19 -4.73 -0.36
C VAL A 22 4.08 -4.61 -1.86
N HIS A 23 2.88 -4.81 -2.39
CA HIS A 23 2.54 -4.56 -3.79
C HIS A 23 1.39 -3.55 -3.84
N THR A 24 1.59 -2.48 -4.59
CA THR A 24 0.55 -1.47 -4.84
C THR A 24 0.20 -1.49 -6.32
N THR A 25 -1.03 -1.85 -6.63
CA THR A 25 -1.58 -1.85 -7.98
C THR A 25 -2.52 -0.67 -8.11
N TRP A 26 -2.23 0.25 -9.01
CA TRP A 26 -3.10 1.39 -9.30
C TRP A 26 -3.86 1.16 -10.60
N ALA A 27 -5.18 1.19 -10.52
CA ALA A 27 -6.10 1.00 -11.65
C ALA A 27 -7.39 1.78 -11.40
N ASP A 28 -7.99 2.34 -12.45
CA ASP A 28 -9.32 2.96 -12.39
C ASP A 28 -9.44 4.03 -11.27
N ASP A 29 -8.44 4.91 -11.16
CA ASP A 29 -8.39 5.95 -10.11
C ASP A 29 -8.35 5.40 -8.68
N THR A 30 -8.02 4.12 -8.50
CA THR A 30 -7.94 3.45 -7.20
C THR A 30 -6.64 2.69 -7.05
N ALA A 31 -6.04 2.76 -5.87
CA ALA A 31 -4.86 2.01 -5.51
C ALA A 31 -5.26 0.85 -4.60
N GLN A 32 -5.00 -0.36 -5.07
CA GLN A 32 -5.15 -1.58 -4.30
C GLN A 32 -3.79 -1.95 -3.71
N VAL A 33 -3.74 -2.04 -2.38
CA VAL A 33 -2.53 -2.43 -1.65
C VAL A 33 -2.70 -3.87 -1.18
N THR A 34 -1.83 -4.74 -1.66
CA THR A 34 -1.72 -6.12 -1.20
C THR A 34 -0.35 -6.35 -0.57
N VAL A 35 -0.31 -7.26 0.40
CA VAL A 35 0.89 -7.68 1.09
C VAL A 35 1.01 -9.18 1.02
N GLN A 36 2.24 -9.65 0.91
CA GLN A 36 2.55 -11.07 0.82
C GLN A 36 3.70 -11.37 1.78
N TYR A 37 3.64 -12.52 2.44
CA TYR A 37 4.81 -13.03 3.15
C TYR A 37 5.96 -13.29 2.19
N THR A 38 7.16 -12.87 2.55
CA THR A 38 8.35 -13.15 1.74
C THR A 38 8.50 -14.66 1.51
N GLY A 39 8.31 -15.10 0.25
CA GLY A 39 8.37 -16.50 -0.17
C GLY A 39 7.03 -17.24 -0.22
N ALA A 40 5.92 -16.59 0.15
CA ALA A 40 4.58 -17.11 -0.09
C ALA A 40 4.11 -16.81 -1.51
N ILE A 41 3.05 -17.50 -1.95
CA ILE A 41 2.37 -17.27 -3.24
C ILE A 41 1.11 -16.41 -3.05
N ASP A 42 0.60 -16.37 -1.82
CA ASP A 42 -0.65 -15.72 -1.48
C ASP A 42 -0.47 -14.21 -1.27
N TRP A 43 -1.47 -13.44 -1.69
CA TRP A 43 -1.49 -11.98 -1.60
C TRP A 43 -2.71 -11.55 -0.79
N PHE A 44 -2.46 -10.94 0.35
CA PHE A 44 -3.49 -10.48 1.27
C PHE A 44 -3.78 -9.01 1.06
N THR A 45 -5.06 -8.64 1.04
CA THR A 45 -5.44 -7.24 0.91
C THR A 45 -5.25 -6.52 2.24
N MET A 46 -4.50 -5.42 2.22
CA MET A 46 -4.26 -4.60 3.39
C MET A 46 -5.54 -3.86 3.79
N SER A 47 -5.85 -3.82 5.08
CA SER A 47 -7.08 -3.19 5.58
C SER A 47 -7.11 -1.70 5.24
N GLY A 48 -8.23 -1.28 4.67
CA GLY A 48 -8.42 0.07 4.11
C GLY A 48 -8.22 0.17 2.59
N SER A 49 -7.81 -0.91 1.90
CA SER A 49 -7.84 -0.99 0.44
C SER A 49 -9.18 -1.47 -0.11
N PRO A 50 -9.57 -1.01 -1.32
CA PRO A 50 -8.87 -0.07 -2.20
C PRO A 50 -9.03 1.40 -1.78
N VAL A 51 -8.02 2.23 -2.07
CA VAL A 51 -8.03 3.67 -1.78
C VAL A 51 -8.20 4.48 -3.06
N VAL A 52 -9.00 5.53 -3.03
CA VAL A 52 -9.16 6.44 -4.18
C VAL A 52 -7.88 7.27 -4.37
N CYS A 53 -7.24 7.11 -5.53
CA CYS A 53 -6.04 7.83 -5.95
C CYS A 53 -6.27 8.47 -7.32
N CYS A 54 -6.48 9.78 -7.31
CA CYS A 54 -6.79 10.56 -8.50
C CYS A 54 -5.61 10.80 -9.46
N SER A 55 -4.41 10.37 -9.09
CA SER A 55 -3.19 10.60 -9.85
C SER A 55 -2.12 9.57 -9.52
N GLU A 56 -1.21 9.31 -10.47
CA GLU A 56 -0.05 8.44 -10.25
C GLU A 56 0.83 8.93 -9.09
N GLU A 57 1.00 10.26 -8.94
CA GLU A 57 1.74 10.84 -7.83
C GLU A 57 1.13 10.50 -6.46
N ASP A 58 -0.20 10.53 -6.34
CA ASP A 58 -0.91 10.12 -5.13
C ASP A 58 -0.75 8.62 -4.87
N SER A 59 -0.78 7.79 -5.92
CA SER A 59 -0.50 6.35 -5.80
C SER A 59 0.93 6.08 -5.32
N ARG A 60 1.93 6.78 -5.87
CA ARG A 60 3.33 6.63 -5.45
C ARG A 60 3.55 7.12 -4.02
N ARG A 61 2.90 8.21 -3.60
CA ARG A 61 2.91 8.68 -2.21
C ARG A 61 2.23 7.69 -1.27
N LEU A 62 1.10 7.12 -1.69
CA LEU A 62 0.41 6.07 -0.94
C LEU A 62 1.33 4.87 -0.76
N HIS A 63 1.98 4.41 -1.83
CA HIS A 63 2.92 3.30 -1.78
C HIS A 63 4.06 3.57 -0.80
N ASP A 64 4.71 4.74 -0.88
CA ASP A 64 5.79 5.10 0.07
C ASP A 64 5.27 5.14 1.51
N ALA A 65 4.12 5.78 1.75
CA ALA A 65 3.50 5.85 3.08
C ALA A 65 3.15 4.46 3.63
N VAL A 66 2.65 3.55 2.80
CA VAL A 66 2.40 2.14 3.16
C VAL A 66 3.71 1.45 3.51
N VAL A 67 4.74 1.55 2.68
CA VAL A 67 6.05 0.92 2.93
C VAL A 67 6.66 1.44 4.24
N GLN A 68 6.54 2.74 4.52
CA GLN A 68 7.00 3.31 5.78
C GLN A 68 6.16 2.81 6.97
N ALA A 69 4.84 2.70 6.82
CA ALA A 69 3.97 2.18 7.87
C ALA A 69 4.29 0.70 8.17
N VAL A 70 4.45 -0.13 7.14
CA VAL A 70 4.87 -1.54 7.28
C VAL A 70 6.23 -1.62 7.97
N ARG A 71 7.18 -0.74 7.61
CA ARG A 71 8.50 -0.66 8.24
C ARG A 71 8.43 -0.20 9.70
N ALA A 72 7.53 0.73 10.04
CA ALA A 72 7.32 1.22 11.40
C ALA A 72 6.72 0.14 12.30
N GLY A 73 5.80 -0.66 11.75
CA GLY A 73 5.41 -1.89 12.38
C GLY A 73 4.36 -1.78 13.49
N GLU A 74 3.45 -0.83 13.41
CA GLU A 74 2.48 -0.56 14.49
C GLU A 74 1.05 -0.90 14.07
N ALA A 75 0.80 -2.14 13.63
CA ALA A 75 -0.47 -2.54 13.02
C ALA A 75 -0.83 -1.65 11.82
N ALA A 76 0.12 -1.51 10.90
CA ALA A 76 -0.01 -0.65 9.74
C ALA A 76 -1.27 -1.00 8.95
N THR A 77 -2.13 -0.01 8.78
CA THR A 77 -3.27 -0.03 7.84
C THR A 77 -2.93 0.88 6.66
N VAL A 78 -3.74 0.82 5.60
CA VAL A 78 -3.54 1.73 4.48
C VAL A 78 -3.80 3.16 4.97
N PRO A 79 -2.81 4.07 4.89
CA PRO A 79 -3.00 5.44 5.34
C PRO A 79 -3.98 6.14 4.41
N VAL A 80 -5.07 6.67 4.98
CA VAL A 80 -5.98 7.55 4.24
C VAL A 80 -5.27 8.87 3.99
N LEU A 81 -4.63 8.99 2.83
CA LEU A 81 -4.08 10.28 2.42
C LEU A 81 -5.25 11.25 2.19
N PRO A 82 -5.19 12.49 2.71
CA PRO A 82 -6.19 13.49 2.38
C PRO A 82 -6.16 13.68 0.87
N ARG A 83 -7.34 13.66 0.23
CA ARG A 83 -7.49 13.89 -1.21
C ARG A 83 -6.75 15.18 -1.57
N SER A 84 -5.60 15.07 -2.23
CA SER A 84 -4.98 16.22 -2.86
C SER A 84 -5.97 16.71 -3.92
N GLY A 85 -6.49 17.93 -3.77
CA GLY A 85 -7.44 18.52 -4.73
C GLY A 85 -6.88 18.51 -6.16
N PRO A 86 -7.71 18.73 -7.20
CA PRO A 86 -7.42 18.38 -8.59
C PRO A 86 -6.10 18.99 -9.08
N GLY A 87 -5.03 18.18 -8.98
CA GLY A 87 -3.70 18.49 -9.45
C GLY A 87 -3.55 17.91 -10.85
N LYS A 88 -3.75 18.78 -11.85
CA LYS A 88 -3.22 18.75 -13.22
C LYS A 88 -2.64 17.39 -13.70
N PRO A 89 -3.17 16.78 -14.78
CA PRO A 89 -2.73 15.45 -15.22
C PRO A 89 -1.21 15.41 -15.43
N ALA A 90 -0.54 14.57 -14.63
CA ALA A 90 0.82 14.17 -14.86
C ALA A 90 0.85 13.47 -16.23
N GLN A 91 1.48 14.16 -17.18
CA GLN A 91 1.64 13.75 -18.56
C GLN A 91 2.45 12.45 -18.59
N HIS A 92 1.77 11.32 -18.79
CA HIS A 92 2.39 10.09 -19.25
C HIS A 92 2.79 10.26 -20.71
N ALA A 93 4.10 10.31 -20.98
CA ALA A 93 4.73 10.14 -22.29
C ALA A 93 6.23 9.85 -22.08
N PRO A 94 6.94 9.16 -22.99
CA PRO A 94 6.53 8.10 -23.93
C PRO A 94 7.53 6.91 -23.98
N GLU A 95 7.15 5.79 -24.61
CA GLU A 95 7.97 5.09 -25.64
C GLU A 95 7.11 4.25 -26.59
#